data_AF-A0A2M8HIT6-F1
#
_entry.id   AF-A0A2M8HIT6-F1
#
_cell.length_a   1.000
_cell.length_b   1.000
_cell.length_c   1.000
_cell.angle_alpha   90.00
_cell.angle_beta   90.00
_cell.angle_gamma   90.00
#
_symmetry.space_group_name_H-M   'P 1'
#
loop_
_entity.id
_entity.type
_entity.pdbx_description
1 polymer ?
#
loop_
_entity_poly.entity_id
_entity_poly.type
_entity_poly.pdbx_seq_one_letter_code
_entity_poly.pdbx_strand_id
1 'polypeptide(L)'
;MQNHLWKIYQIILIFLLFVNLNCKKSEKVNPDEVVKFGILYPKVLCEKIVACIQEELNQLSPKERAEALPFLPNQEKCIEDQREAKVLPIDKKDPLINEITKERLSEVKSCIQGIEKASCELLEDPQSIEGCKELYNIGD
;
A
#
# COMPACT_ATOMS: atom_id res chain seq x y z
N MET A 1 -51.35 -2.13 -30.94
CA MET A 1 -49.89 -1.94 -30.96
C MET A 1 -49.46 -0.84 -29.97
N GLN A 2 -49.99 -0.86 -28.73
CA GLN A 2 -49.82 0.23 -27.74
C GLN A 2 -49.06 -0.22 -26.46
N ASN A 3 -49.02 -1.53 -26.19
CA ASN A 3 -48.42 -2.09 -24.98
C ASN A 3 -46.89 -2.21 -25.00
N HIS A 4 -46.26 -2.15 -26.18
CA HIS A 4 -44.80 -2.28 -26.30
C HIS A 4 -44.08 -0.96 -26.00
N LEU A 5 -44.64 0.17 -26.43
CA LEU A 5 -44.06 1.50 -26.20
C LEU A 5 -44.06 1.88 -24.71
N TRP A 6 -45.12 1.51 -23.97
CA TRP A 6 -45.20 1.77 -22.54
C TRP A 6 -44.19 0.93 -21.72
N LYS A 7 -43.97 -0.33 -22.11
CA LYS A 7 -42.95 -1.19 -21.50
C LYS A 7 -41.53 -0.68 -21.78
N ILE A 8 -41.25 -0.23 -23.00
CA ILE A 8 -39.95 0.37 -23.36
C ILE A 8 -39.70 1.64 -22.54
N TYR A 9 -40.73 2.48 -22.39
CA TYR A 9 -40.64 3.69 -21.58
C TYR A 9 -40.34 3.38 -20.10
N GLN A 10 -41.01 2.37 -19.51
CA GLN A 10 -40.72 1.93 -18.14
C GLN A 10 -39.28 1.42 -17.97
N ILE A 11 -38.76 0.66 -18.93
CA ILE A 11 -37.39 0.11 -18.85
C ILE A 11 -36.34 1.25 -18.92
N ILE A 12 -36.54 2.22 -19.81
CA ILE A 12 -35.63 3.38 -19.94
C ILE A 12 -35.65 4.23 -18.66
N LEU A 13 -36.83 4.43 -18.06
CA LEU A 13 -36.97 5.21 -16.84
C LEU A 13 -36.29 4.53 -15.64
N ILE A 14 -36.38 3.20 -15.53
CA ILE A 14 -35.68 2.41 -14.51
C ILE A 14 -34.16 2.47 -14.74
N PHE A 15 -33.70 2.32 -15.99
CA PHE A 15 -32.28 2.40 -16.31
C PHE A 15 -31.67 3.77 -15.95
N LEU A 16 -32.38 4.87 -16.25
CA LEU A 16 -31.97 6.22 -15.86
C LEU A 16 -31.93 6.44 -14.34
N LEU A 17 -32.80 5.78 -13.57
CA LEU A 17 -32.77 5.80 -12.10
C LEU A 17 -31.57 5.02 -11.55
N PHE A 18 -31.20 3.89 -12.16
CA PHE A 18 -30.05 3.07 -11.74
C PHE A 18 -28.69 3.72 -12.07
N VAL A 19 -28.59 4.49 -13.16
CA VAL A 19 -27.35 5.19 -13.55
C VAL A 19 -26.98 6.32 -12.57
N ASN A 20 -27.96 6.91 -11.88
CA ASN A 20 -27.72 8.00 -10.91
C ASN A 20 -27.32 7.53 -9.49
N LEU A 21 -27.43 6.24 -9.18
CA LEU A 21 -27.17 5.71 -7.83
C LEU A 21 -25.73 5.22 -7.61
N ASN A 22 -24.87 5.22 -8.64
CA ASN A 22 -23.48 4.75 -8.53
C ASN A 22 -22.43 5.87 -8.47
N CYS A 23 -22.82 7.10 -8.14
CA CYS A 23 -21.87 8.10 -7.66
C CYS A 23 -21.53 7.81 -6.20
N LYS A 24 -20.72 6.77 -5.94
CA LYS A 24 -20.00 6.63 -4.66
C LYS A 24 -19.09 7.85 -4.54
N LYS A 25 -19.53 8.84 -3.78
CA LYS A 25 -18.73 10.02 -3.44
C LYS A 25 -17.52 9.52 -2.67
N SER A 26 -16.39 9.34 -3.37
CA SER A 26 -15.10 9.06 -2.74
C SER A 26 -14.86 10.17 -1.73
N GLU A 27 -14.97 9.84 -0.45
CA GLU A 27 -14.78 10.80 0.62
C GLU A 27 -13.30 11.18 0.64
N LYS A 28 -13.02 12.46 0.36
CA LYS A 28 -11.66 12.95 0.16
C LYS A 28 -10.79 12.64 1.39
N VAL A 29 -9.63 12.05 1.14
CA VAL A 29 -8.61 11.80 2.17
C VAL A 29 -7.89 13.10 2.51
N ASN A 30 -7.42 13.24 3.75
CA ASN A 30 -6.57 14.37 4.13
C ASN A 30 -5.19 14.24 3.46
N PRO A 31 -4.74 15.20 2.63
CA PRO A 31 -3.42 15.18 1.99
C PRO A 31 -2.25 15.05 2.98
N ASP A 32 -2.37 15.64 4.17
CA ASP A 32 -1.34 15.55 5.21
C ASP A 32 -1.16 14.12 5.72
N GLU A 33 -2.26 13.38 5.75
CA GLU A 33 -2.28 12.00 6.18
C GLU A 33 -1.63 11.10 5.10
N VAL A 34 -1.94 11.35 3.83
CA VAL A 34 -1.31 10.63 2.70
C VAL A 34 0.21 10.78 2.74
N VAL A 35 0.71 12.01 2.86
CA VAL A 35 2.16 12.29 2.93
C VAL A 35 2.79 11.62 4.15
N LYS A 36 2.13 11.71 5.32
CA LYS A 36 2.61 11.08 6.54
C LYS A 36 2.82 9.58 6.34
N PHE A 37 1.84 8.87 5.79
CA PHE A 37 1.93 7.42 5.59
C PHE A 37 2.84 7.05 4.41
N GLY A 38 2.96 7.89 3.38
CA GLY A 38 3.94 7.70 2.31
C GLY A 38 5.40 7.80 2.78
N ILE A 39 5.66 8.59 3.83
CA ILE A 39 6.99 8.66 4.46
C ILE A 39 7.16 7.53 5.50
N LEU A 40 6.11 7.20 6.23
CA LEU A 40 6.17 6.21 7.31
C LEU A 40 6.36 4.78 6.79
N TYR A 41 5.65 4.41 5.72
CA TYR A 41 5.72 3.09 5.12
C TYR A 41 7.16 2.62 4.81
N PRO A 42 7.95 3.33 3.98
CA PRO A 42 9.31 2.90 3.63
C PRO A 42 10.22 2.87 4.87
N LYS A 43 9.99 3.77 5.83
CA LYS A 43 10.74 3.80 7.08
C LYS A 43 10.52 2.53 7.90
N VAL A 44 9.26 2.17 8.15
CA VAL A 44 8.90 0.99 8.95
C VAL A 44 9.37 -0.30 8.29
N LEU A 45 9.20 -0.41 6.96
CA LEU A 45 9.67 -1.57 6.21
C LEU A 45 11.19 -1.75 6.33
N CYS A 46 11.96 -0.69 6.07
CA CYS A 46 13.42 -0.77 6.11
C CYS A 46 13.97 -0.95 7.53
N GLU A 47 13.35 -0.33 8.54
CA GLU A 47 13.69 -0.58 9.96
C GLU A 47 13.49 -2.04 10.33
N LYS A 48 12.39 -2.65 9.87
CA LYS A 48 12.10 -4.06 10.11
C LYS A 48 13.11 -4.98 9.41
N ILE A 49 13.44 -4.70 8.14
CA ILE A 49 14.46 -5.45 7.39
C ILE A 49 15.80 -5.40 8.11
N VAL A 50 16.27 -4.23 8.52
CA VAL A 50 17.55 -4.08 9.24
C VAL A 50 17.52 -4.83 10.58
N ALA A 51 16.42 -4.74 11.33
CA ALA A 51 16.27 -5.46 12.59
C ALA A 51 16.37 -6.98 12.37
N CYS A 52 15.73 -7.49 11.32
CA CYS A 52 15.76 -8.91 10.98
C CYS A 52 17.13 -9.39 10.54
N ILE A 53 17.83 -8.61 9.71
CA ILE A 53 19.19 -8.96 9.34
C ILE A 53 20.11 -8.95 10.57
N GLN A 54 19.91 -8.00 11.49
CA GLN A 54 20.69 -7.96 12.73
C GLN A 54 20.42 -9.19 13.62
N GLU A 55 19.19 -9.70 13.64
CA GLU A 55 18.83 -10.94 14.33
C GLU A 55 19.55 -12.14 13.73
N GLU A 56 19.52 -12.30 12.41
CA GLU A 56 20.24 -13.36 11.68
C GLU A 56 21.75 -13.28 11.92
N LEU A 57 22.33 -12.08 11.84
CA LEU A 57 23.76 -11.87 12.14
C LEU A 57 24.13 -12.26 13.56
N ASN A 58 23.21 -12.12 14.52
CA ASN A 58 23.46 -12.49 15.90
C ASN A 58 23.54 -14.01 16.09
N GLN A 59 22.92 -14.79 15.19
CA GLN A 59 22.99 -16.25 15.18
C GLN A 59 24.28 -16.78 14.53
N LEU A 60 24.94 -15.97 13.69
CA LEU A 60 26.20 -16.34 13.04
C LEU A 60 27.41 -16.32 13.99
N SER A 61 28.42 -17.15 13.66
CA SER A 61 29.72 -17.09 14.33
C SER A 61 30.44 -15.75 14.04
N PRO A 62 31.43 -15.35 14.85
CA PRO A 62 32.15 -14.09 14.64
C PRO A 62 32.81 -13.99 13.25
N LYS A 63 33.25 -15.13 12.68
CA LYS A 63 33.88 -15.17 11.36
C LYS A 63 32.85 -14.94 10.25
N GLU A 64 31.74 -15.65 10.28
CA GLU A 64 30.65 -15.50 9.30
C GLU A 64 30.01 -14.11 9.38
N ARG A 65 29.83 -13.58 10.59
CA ARG A 65 29.35 -12.21 10.78
C ARG A 65 30.27 -11.17 10.16
N ALA A 66 31.58 -11.31 10.35
CA ALA A 66 32.56 -10.39 9.76
C ALA A 66 32.57 -10.46 8.22
N GLU A 67 32.31 -11.64 7.66
CA GLU A 67 32.17 -11.84 6.21
C GLU A 67 30.83 -11.28 5.67
N ALA A 68 29.76 -11.27 6.47
CA ALA A 68 28.45 -10.77 6.08
C ALA A 68 28.27 -9.25 6.21
N LEU A 69 28.97 -8.60 7.16
CA LEU A 69 28.89 -7.15 7.42
C LEU A 69 28.99 -6.25 6.16
N PRO A 70 29.89 -6.50 5.19
CA PRO A 70 30.01 -5.69 3.98
C PRO A 70 28.79 -5.76 3.04
N PHE A 71 27.95 -6.79 3.17
CA PHE A 71 26.78 -7.02 2.32
C PHE A 71 25.48 -6.50 2.93
N LEU A 72 25.55 -5.90 4.13
CA LEU A 72 24.37 -5.35 4.79
C LEU A 72 23.79 -4.18 4.00
N PRO A 73 22.45 -4.14 3.83
CA PRO A 73 21.81 -3.00 3.19
C PRO A 73 21.96 -1.75 4.06
N ASN A 74 22.32 -0.64 3.44
CA ASN A 74 22.24 0.66 4.09
C ASN A 74 20.76 1.02 4.29
N GLN A 75 20.36 1.29 5.54
CA GLN A 75 18.99 1.66 5.88
C GLN A 75 18.51 2.89 5.09
N GLU A 76 19.35 3.90 4.93
CA GLU A 76 19.00 5.12 4.17
C GLU A 76 18.74 4.77 2.70
N LYS A 77 19.59 3.92 2.13
CA LYS A 77 19.44 3.49 0.73
C LYS A 77 18.16 2.68 0.54
N CYS A 78 17.83 1.78 1.48
CA CYS A 78 16.55 1.06 1.46
C CYS A 78 15.35 2.03 1.48
N ILE A 79 15.39 3.07 2.34
CA ILE A 79 14.29 4.04 2.43
C ILE A 79 14.15 4.82 1.13
N GLU A 80 15.25 5.21 0.49
CA GLU A 80 15.25 5.86 -0.82
C GLU A 80 14.63 4.97 -1.89
N ASP A 81 15.09 3.72 -1.99
CA ASP A 81 14.59 2.76 -2.99
C ASP A 81 13.08 2.50 -2.80
N GLN A 82 12.61 2.38 -1.56
CA GLN A 82 11.19 2.20 -1.26
C GLN A 82 10.36 3.48 -1.50
N ARG A 83 10.94 4.67 -1.38
CA ARG A 83 10.27 5.92 -1.78
C ARG A 83 10.10 6.01 -3.30
N GLU A 84 11.08 5.52 -4.06
CA GLU A 84 11.01 5.46 -5.52
C GLU A 84 9.90 4.52 -6.03
N ALA A 85 9.53 3.51 -5.25
CA ALA A 85 8.40 2.62 -5.53
C ALA A 85 7.02 3.31 -5.45
N LYS A 86 6.94 4.54 -4.94
CA LYS A 86 5.75 5.43 -4.99
C LYS A 86 4.42 4.79 -4.53
N VAL A 87 4.45 4.02 -3.44
CA VAL A 87 3.24 3.41 -2.84
C VAL A 87 2.20 4.46 -2.45
N LEU A 88 2.65 5.62 -1.96
CA LEU A 88 1.86 6.84 -1.78
C LEU A 88 2.70 8.08 -2.15
N PRO A 89 2.07 9.19 -2.56
CA PRO A 89 2.77 10.44 -2.77
C PRO A 89 3.31 11.02 -1.47
N ILE A 90 4.54 11.52 -1.52
CA ILE A 90 5.26 12.11 -0.38
C ILE A 90 5.34 13.64 -0.45
N ASP A 91 4.92 14.24 -1.57
CA ASP A 91 4.83 15.70 -1.74
C ASP A 91 3.36 16.11 -1.85
N LYS A 92 2.98 17.18 -1.14
CA LYS A 92 1.64 17.79 -1.23
C LYS A 92 1.32 18.38 -2.60
N LYS A 93 2.34 18.65 -3.39
CA LYS A 93 2.21 19.16 -4.76
C LYS A 93 2.07 18.05 -5.80
N ASP A 94 2.21 16.78 -5.40
CA ASP A 94 2.03 15.66 -6.30
C ASP A 94 0.57 15.67 -6.82
N PRO A 95 0.34 15.64 -8.14
CA PRO A 95 -1.00 15.68 -8.70
C PRO A 95 -1.88 14.52 -8.21
N LEU A 96 -1.27 13.37 -7.86
CA LEU A 96 -1.98 12.18 -7.42
C LEU A 96 -2.41 12.26 -5.94
N ILE A 97 -1.97 13.25 -5.17
CA ILE A 97 -2.28 13.32 -3.74
C ILE A 97 -3.78 13.39 -3.44
N ASN A 98 -4.54 14.04 -4.32
CA ASN A 98 -6.00 14.17 -4.19
C ASN A 98 -6.75 12.99 -4.82
N GLU A 99 -6.05 12.11 -5.53
CA GLU A 99 -6.61 10.92 -6.17
C GLU A 99 -6.54 9.69 -5.24
N ILE A 100 -5.78 9.77 -4.15
CA ILE A 100 -5.70 8.70 -3.14
C ILE A 100 -7.05 8.52 -2.44
N THR A 101 -7.55 7.29 -2.50
CA THR A 101 -8.79 6.89 -1.84
C THR A 101 -8.55 6.51 -0.37
N LYS A 102 -9.61 6.57 0.45
CA LYS A 102 -9.54 6.10 1.84
C LYS A 102 -9.15 4.63 1.93
N GLU A 103 -9.62 3.83 0.96
CA GLU A 103 -9.30 2.42 0.82
C GLU A 103 -7.80 2.22 0.63
N ARG A 104 -7.20 2.90 -0.35
CA ARG A 104 -5.75 2.83 -0.59
C ARG A 104 -4.94 3.27 0.63
N LEU A 105 -5.35 4.36 1.29
CA LEU A 105 -4.68 4.78 2.52
C LEU A 105 -4.85 3.76 3.66
N SER A 106 -6.00 3.10 3.74
CA SER A 106 -6.27 2.05 4.73
C SER A 106 -5.40 0.83 4.48
N GLU A 107 -5.25 0.39 3.23
CA GLU A 107 -4.34 -0.71 2.85
C GLU A 107 -2.91 -0.42 3.31
N VAL A 108 -2.43 0.82 3.12
CA VAL A 108 -1.08 1.21 3.55
C VAL A 108 -0.94 1.13 5.07
N LYS A 109 -1.93 1.62 5.81
CA LYS A 109 -1.94 1.53 7.28
C LYS A 109 -1.96 0.07 7.75
N SER A 110 -2.78 -0.76 7.12
CA SER A 110 -2.86 -2.19 7.43
C SER A 110 -1.53 -2.90 7.16
N CYS A 111 -0.87 -2.60 6.04
CA CYS A 111 0.44 -3.16 5.75
C CYS A 111 1.51 -2.71 6.73
N ILE A 112 1.53 -1.43 7.13
CA ILE A 112 2.46 -0.96 8.18
C ILE A 112 2.29 -1.77 9.47
N GLN A 113 1.04 -1.97 9.91
CA GLN A 113 0.76 -2.79 11.08
C GLN A 113 1.17 -4.26 10.89
N GLY A 114 1.01 -4.79 9.68
CA GLY A 114 1.46 -6.12 9.29
C GLY A 114 2.98 -6.25 9.42
N ILE A 115 3.73 -5.32 8.84
CA ILE A 115 5.20 -5.29 8.88
C ILE A 115 5.72 -5.24 10.31
N GLU A 116 5.14 -4.39 11.17
CA GLU A 116 5.53 -4.29 12.57
C GLU A 116 5.42 -5.65 13.29
N LYS A 117 4.37 -6.41 12.99
CA LYS A 117 4.07 -7.71 13.61
C LYS A 117 4.73 -8.91 12.93
N ALA A 118 5.16 -8.77 11.68
CA ALA A 118 5.72 -9.87 10.89
C ALA A 118 6.97 -10.46 11.56
N SER A 119 7.15 -11.78 11.44
CA SER A 119 8.44 -12.43 11.69
C SER A 119 9.40 -12.12 10.55
N CYS A 120 10.69 -12.32 10.80
CA CYS A 120 11.72 -12.06 9.80
C CYS A 120 11.62 -12.95 8.56
N GLU A 121 11.11 -14.19 8.73
CA GLU A 121 10.84 -15.14 7.65
C GLU A 121 9.84 -14.59 6.62
N LEU A 122 8.87 -13.77 7.06
CA LEU A 122 7.83 -13.22 6.20
C LEU A 122 8.28 -11.98 5.42
N LEU A 123 9.47 -11.43 5.69
CA LEU A 123 10.01 -10.28 4.95
C LEU A 123 10.71 -10.69 3.65
N GLU A 124 11.02 -11.98 3.47
CA GLU A 124 11.53 -12.50 2.20
C GLU A 124 10.49 -12.40 1.09
N ASP A 125 9.20 -12.49 1.46
CA ASP A 125 8.06 -12.25 0.57
C ASP A 125 7.09 -11.23 1.21
N PRO A 126 7.27 -9.91 0.98
CA PRO A 126 6.40 -8.88 1.54
C PRO A 126 4.91 -9.01 1.18
N GLN A 127 4.57 -9.77 0.13
CA GLN A 127 3.17 -10.04 -0.24
C GLN A 127 2.50 -11.02 0.72
N SER A 128 3.30 -11.86 1.40
CA SER A 128 2.84 -12.81 2.41
C SER A 128 2.50 -12.17 3.75
N ILE A 129 2.89 -10.91 3.96
CA ILE A 129 2.58 -10.14 5.17
C ILE A 129 1.09 -9.76 5.17
N GLU A 130 0.41 -10.15 6.26
CA GLU A 130 -1.00 -9.80 6.47
C GLU A 130 -1.19 -8.27 6.43
N GLY A 131 -2.11 -7.80 5.58
CA GLY A 131 -2.36 -6.37 5.36
C GLY A 131 -1.53 -5.74 4.23
N CYS A 132 -0.47 -6.39 3.75
CA CYS A 132 0.31 -5.92 2.60
C CYS A 132 -0.16 -6.49 1.27
N LYS A 133 -0.84 -7.65 1.29
CA LYS A 133 -1.33 -8.33 0.09
C LYS A 133 -2.07 -7.40 -0.89
N GLU A 134 -3.02 -6.62 -0.38
CA GLU A 134 -3.83 -5.72 -1.22
C GLU A 134 -3.03 -4.54 -1.79
N LEU A 135 -1.91 -4.15 -1.16
CA LEU A 135 -1.06 -3.09 -1.70
C LEU A 135 -0.36 -3.50 -3.00
N TYR A 136 -0.01 -4.79 -3.09
CA TYR A 136 0.75 -5.37 -4.18
C TYR A 136 -0.12 -6.06 -5.24
N ASN A 137 -1.42 -6.25 -4.99
CA ASN A 137 -2.39 -6.82 -5.94
C ASN A 137 -2.84 -5.82 -7.04
N ILE A 138 -2.31 -4.61 -7.11
CA ILE A 138 -2.60 -3.67 -8.21
C ILE A 138 -1.70 -4.04 -9.40
N GLY A 139 -2.06 -5.12 -10.11
CA GLY A 139 -1.26 -5.66 -11.20
C GLY A 139 -1.89 -6.73 -12.07
N ASP A 140 -3.22 -6.93 -12.02
CA ASP A 140 -3.98 -7.76 -12.98
C ASP A 140 -5.10 -6.94 -13.66
#